data_AF-A0A914G8C8-F1
#
_entry.id   AF-A0A914G8C8-F1
#
_cell.length_a   1.000
_cell.length_b   1.000
_cell.length_c   1.000
_cell.angle_alpha   90.00
_cell.angle_beta   90.00
_cell.angle_gamma   90.00
#
_symmetry.space_group_name_H-M   'P 1'
#
loop_
_entity.id
_entity.type
_entity.pdbx_description
1 polymer ?
#
loop_
_entity_poly.entity_id
_entity_poly.type
_entity_poly.pdbx_seq_one_letter_code
_entity_poly.pdbx_strand_id
1 'polypeptide(L)'
;LPEIAVNLDQSLVERIDAYLKNVGIEPTYDVLESSKENPMSLIVDRKLAIFDDSEPTSGYTIGWAPPMINWNAWRQSNIDDQSFGMKPLEQISADLKAAEDSKRIPEYVKSVREKLPVYKIKNDIINAVKNNPVTLIKGATGCGKSTQVCQYLLEEFIHSGRGAYFNAFCSQPRRISAITLAERVAEERGEQLGDSVGFAVRFEAISPRPYGGVMFV
;
A
#
# COMPACT_ATOMS: atom_id res chain seq x y z
N LEU A 1 -6.92 24.74 43.47
CA LEU A 1 -5.72 25.52 43.13
C LEU A 1 -5.92 26.93 43.70
N PRO A 2 -4.87 27.64 44.14
CA PRO A 2 -5.01 29.06 44.45
C PRO A 2 -5.48 29.82 43.21
N GLU A 3 -6.28 30.86 43.40
CA GLU A 3 -6.66 31.75 42.29
C GLU A 3 -5.42 32.43 41.73
N ILE A 4 -5.23 32.29 40.42
CA ILE A 4 -4.12 32.93 39.70
C ILE A 4 -4.68 34.19 39.07
N ALA A 5 -4.21 35.35 39.51
CA ALA A 5 -4.58 36.61 38.91
C ALA A 5 -4.04 36.69 37.46
N VAL A 6 -4.94 36.91 36.50
CA VAL A 6 -4.62 37.12 35.09
C VAL A 6 -5.06 38.53 34.72
N ASN A 7 -4.10 39.38 34.33
CA ASN A 7 -4.37 40.74 33.85
C ASN A 7 -4.10 40.78 32.34
N LEU A 8 -5.03 41.34 31.58
CA LEU A 8 -4.88 41.54 30.13
C LEU A 8 -4.69 43.02 29.85
N ASP A 9 -3.87 43.33 28.85
CA ASP A 9 -3.72 44.70 28.36
C ASP A 9 -5.00 45.17 27.66
N GLN A 10 -5.36 46.44 27.86
CA GLN A 10 -6.62 47.00 27.33
C GLN A 10 -6.69 46.91 25.79
N SER A 11 -5.56 47.08 25.10
CA SER A 11 -5.53 46.97 23.63
C SER A 11 -5.81 45.54 23.14
N LEU A 12 -5.44 44.53 23.93
CA LEU A 12 -5.70 43.13 23.61
C LEU A 12 -7.19 42.81 23.81
N VAL A 13 -7.81 43.34 24.87
CA VAL A 13 -9.25 43.20 25.14
C VAL A 13 -10.07 43.76 23.97
N GLU A 14 -9.77 44.99 23.56
CA GLU A 14 -10.46 45.64 22.43
C GLU A 14 -10.31 44.88 21.12
N ARG A 15 -9.12 44.30 20.86
CA ARG A 15 -8.89 43.46 19.68
C ARG A 15 -9.68 42.16 19.71
N ILE A 16 -9.81 41.54 20.88
CA ILE A 16 -10.60 40.31 21.06
C ILE A 16 -12.07 40.63 20.83
N ASP A 17 -12.60 41.69 21.44
CA ASP A 17 -14.00 42.09 21.26
C ASP A 17 -14.33 42.43 19.80
N ALA A 18 -13.44 43.17 19.12
CA ALA A 18 -13.59 43.48 17.71
C ALA A 18 -13.60 42.22 16.83
N TYR A 19 -12.73 41.25 17.13
CA TYR A 19 -12.70 39.97 16.43
C TYR A 19 -13.99 39.17 16.64
N LEU A 20 -14.42 39.00 17.90
CA LEU A 20 -15.62 38.26 18.26
C LEU A 20 -16.87 38.85 17.60
N LYS A 21 -16.98 40.18 17.58
CA LYS A 21 -18.05 40.88 16.85
C LYS A 21 -18.01 40.63 15.34
N ASN A 22 -16.81 40.63 14.74
CA ASN A 22 -16.65 40.36 13.30
C ASN A 22 -17.07 38.93 12.93
N VAL A 23 -16.73 37.95 13.76
CA VAL A 23 -17.15 36.54 13.54
C VAL A 23 -18.57 36.24 14.04
N GLY A 24 -19.30 37.24 14.55
CA GLY A 24 -20.67 37.11 15.02
C GLY A 24 -20.83 36.24 16.27
N ILE A 25 -19.79 36.15 17.11
CA ILE A 25 -19.84 35.45 18.40
C ILE A 25 -20.19 36.48 19.49
N GLU A 26 -21.27 36.21 20.23
CA GLU A 26 -21.64 36.96 21.43
C GLU A 26 -21.05 36.26 22.66
N PRO A 27 -20.11 36.88 23.39
CA PRO A 27 -19.55 36.28 24.60
C PRO A 27 -20.60 36.11 25.71
N THR A 28 -20.38 35.14 26.58
CA THR A 28 -21.22 34.93 27.76
C THR A 28 -20.81 35.91 28.87
N TYR A 29 -21.62 36.93 29.11
CA TYR A 29 -21.36 37.97 30.12
C TYR A 29 -22.12 37.76 31.44
N ASP A 30 -23.18 36.93 31.43
CA ASP A 30 -23.99 36.67 32.63
C ASP A 30 -23.34 35.59 33.49
N VAL A 31 -22.47 36.01 34.41
CA VAL A 31 -21.77 35.14 35.36
C VAL A 31 -22.29 35.32 36.80
N LEU A 32 -23.31 36.17 36.99
CA LEU A 32 -23.83 36.62 38.29
C LEU A 32 -24.37 35.48 39.17
N GLU A 33 -24.80 34.36 38.59
CA GLU A 33 -25.32 33.19 39.33
C GLU A 33 -24.31 32.03 39.43
N SER A 34 -23.10 32.18 38.89
CA SER A 34 -22.11 31.10 38.96
C SER A 34 -21.58 30.92 40.39
N SER A 35 -21.46 29.66 40.82
CA SER A 35 -20.91 29.30 42.12
C SER A 35 -19.97 28.11 41.99
N LYS A 36 -19.23 27.81 43.06
CA LYS A 36 -18.36 26.63 43.09
C LYS A 36 -19.15 25.32 42.97
N GLU A 37 -20.38 25.30 43.49
CA GLU A 37 -21.29 24.16 43.42
C GLU A 37 -22.02 24.05 42.07
N ASN A 38 -22.20 25.17 41.36
CA ASN A 38 -22.85 25.22 40.05
C ASN A 38 -22.05 26.10 39.06
N PRO A 39 -20.97 25.56 38.45
CA PRO A 39 -20.14 26.31 37.52
C PRO A 39 -20.86 26.49 36.17
N MET A 40 -20.80 27.69 35.61
CA MET A 40 -21.27 27.96 34.25
C MET A 40 -20.11 27.92 33.24
N SER A 41 -20.39 27.37 32.06
CA SER A 41 -19.43 27.39 30.95
C SER A 41 -19.32 28.79 30.39
N LEU A 42 -18.09 29.30 30.30
CA LEU A 42 -17.76 30.53 29.54
C LEU A 42 -17.42 30.23 28.08
N ILE A 43 -17.44 28.95 27.68
CA ILE A 43 -17.19 28.50 26.31
C ILE A 43 -18.52 28.47 25.56
N VAL A 44 -18.59 29.19 24.44
CA VAL A 44 -19.72 29.19 23.52
C VAL A 44 -19.50 28.11 22.45
N ASP A 45 -20.19 26.97 22.57
CA ASP A 45 -20.17 25.91 21.55
C ASP A 45 -21.07 26.28 20.36
N ARG A 46 -20.58 27.18 19.50
CA ARG A 46 -21.25 27.52 18.23
C ARG A 46 -20.48 26.95 17.06
N LYS A 47 -21.17 26.14 16.25
CA LYS A 47 -20.65 25.66 14.97
C LYS A 47 -20.61 26.83 13.98
N LEU A 48 -19.45 27.44 13.77
CA LEU A 48 -19.27 28.63 12.91
C LEU A 48 -19.47 28.33 11.41
N ALA A 49 -19.43 27.06 11.02
CA ALA A 49 -19.70 26.60 9.66
C ALA A 49 -20.69 25.43 9.69
N ILE A 50 -21.83 25.61 9.01
CA ILE A 50 -22.70 24.49 8.66
C ILE A 50 -22.07 23.87 7.43
N PHE A 51 -21.35 22.76 7.62
CA PHE A 51 -20.94 21.92 6.50
C PHE A 51 -22.16 21.16 6.04
N ASP A 52 -22.44 21.21 4.74
CA ASP A 52 -23.47 20.35 4.13
C ASP A 52 -23.13 18.90 4.44
N ASP A 53 -24.13 18.12 4.87
CA ASP A 53 -23.95 16.69 5.03
C ASP A 53 -23.54 16.11 3.68
N SER A 54 -22.41 15.41 3.65
CA SER A 54 -21.96 14.76 2.43
C SER A 54 -23.01 13.75 1.98
N GLU A 55 -23.54 13.89 0.77
CA GLU A 55 -24.43 12.87 0.22
C GLU A 55 -23.67 11.54 0.15
N PRO A 56 -24.20 10.44 0.74
CA PRO A 56 -23.57 9.15 0.66
C PRO A 56 -23.48 8.74 -0.81
N THR A 57 -22.26 8.69 -1.33
CA THR A 57 -22.02 8.22 -2.69
C THR A 57 -22.41 6.75 -2.76
N SER A 58 -23.16 6.36 -3.79
CA SER A 58 -23.50 4.95 -4.03
C SER A 58 -22.22 4.11 -4.05
N GLY A 59 -22.20 3.03 -3.26
CA GLY A 59 -20.99 2.23 -3.06
C GLY A 59 -20.48 1.65 -4.38
N TYR A 60 -19.32 2.10 -4.83
CA TYR A 60 -18.66 1.52 -6.00
C TYR A 60 -17.92 0.25 -5.59
N THR A 61 -18.06 -0.79 -6.39
CA THR A 61 -17.15 -1.94 -6.36
C THR A 61 -15.80 -1.51 -6.94
N ILE A 62 -14.69 -1.98 -6.34
CA ILE A 62 -13.36 -1.75 -6.91
C ILE A 62 -13.31 -2.45 -8.28
N GLY A 63 -12.97 -1.71 -9.33
CA GLY A 63 -12.82 -2.26 -10.68
C GLY A 63 -11.69 -3.28 -10.73
N TRP A 64 -11.98 -4.46 -11.28
CA TRP A 64 -11.00 -5.51 -11.54
C TRP A 64 -11.15 -6.02 -12.97
N ALA A 65 -10.03 -6.27 -13.62
CA ALA A 65 -9.96 -6.89 -14.95
C ALA A 65 -8.77 -7.86 -15.00
N PRO A 66 -8.85 -8.92 -15.83
CA PRO A 66 -7.69 -9.74 -16.13
C PRO A 66 -6.60 -8.92 -16.85
N PRO A 67 -5.37 -9.43 -16.97
CA PRO A 67 -4.29 -8.77 -17.70
C PRO A 67 -4.70 -8.37 -19.12
N MET A 68 -4.37 -7.14 -19.52
CA MET A 68 -4.75 -6.55 -20.80
C MET A 68 -3.51 -6.05 -21.54
N ILE A 69 -3.57 -6.08 -22.87
CA ILE A 69 -2.53 -5.49 -23.73
C ILE A 69 -2.46 -3.98 -23.48
N ASN A 70 -1.25 -3.43 -23.50
CA ASN A 70 -0.98 -2.01 -23.32
C ASN A 70 -1.49 -1.42 -21.98
N TRP A 71 -1.53 -2.21 -20.91
CA TRP A 71 -1.96 -1.75 -19.59
C TRP A 71 -0.90 -2.01 -18.52
N ASN A 72 -0.54 -0.98 -17.76
CA ASN A 72 0.36 -1.08 -16.62
C ASN A 72 -0.47 -1.18 -15.33
N ALA A 73 -0.53 -2.38 -14.73
CA ALA A 73 -1.29 -2.62 -13.50
C ALA A 73 -0.78 -1.83 -12.28
N TRP A 74 0.51 -1.46 -12.27
CA TRP A 74 1.15 -0.74 -11.17
C TRP A 74 0.83 0.75 -11.19
N ARG A 75 0.73 1.33 -12.39
CA ARG A 75 0.46 2.77 -12.61
C ARG A 75 -1.01 3.06 -12.93
N GLN A 76 -1.80 2.03 -13.24
CA GLN A 76 -3.19 2.15 -13.69
C GLN A 76 -3.32 3.05 -14.93
N SER A 77 -2.40 2.88 -15.87
CA SER A 77 -2.33 3.67 -17.10
C SER A 77 -1.91 2.81 -18.29
N ASN A 78 -2.09 3.34 -19.49
CA ASN A 78 -1.50 2.74 -20.68
C ASN A 78 0.04 2.76 -20.63
N ILE A 79 0.65 1.86 -21.41
CA ILE A 79 2.10 1.74 -21.51
C ILE A 79 2.58 2.55 -22.72
N ASP A 80 3.30 3.63 -22.48
CA ASP A 80 3.85 4.45 -23.56
C ASP A 80 5.15 3.86 -24.17
N ASP A 81 5.78 2.90 -23.46
CA ASP A 81 7.00 2.23 -23.90
C ASP A 81 6.74 1.18 -24.98
N GLN A 82 7.45 1.30 -26.11
CA GLN A 82 7.36 0.38 -27.26
C GLN A 82 7.78 -1.06 -26.94
N SER A 83 8.55 -1.28 -25.86
CA SER A 83 9.04 -2.60 -25.46
C SER A 83 7.91 -3.54 -25.05
N PHE A 84 6.84 -3.00 -24.45
CA PHE A 84 5.66 -3.74 -24.00
C PHE A 84 4.35 -3.22 -24.61
N GLY A 85 4.33 -1.99 -25.12
CA GLY A 85 3.17 -1.37 -25.75
C GLY A 85 2.70 -2.16 -26.97
N MET A 86 1.40 -2.47 -26.99
CA MET A 86 0.72 -3.20 -28.08
C MET A 86 1.22 -4.62 -28.39
N LYS A 87 2.16 -5.16 -27.60
CA LYS A 87 2.64 -6.52 -27.79
C LYS A 87 1.60 -7.55 -27.28
N PRO A 88 1.30 -8.62 -28.04
CA PRO A 88 0.40 -9.68 -27.57
C PRO A 88 0.93 -10.34 -26.29
N LEU A 89 0.03 -10.69 -25.36
CA LEU A 89 0.39 -11.29 -24.08
C LEU A 89 1.13 -12.62 -24.23
N GLU A 90 0.86 -13.36 -25.29
CA GLU A 90 1.51 -14.62 -25.66
C GLU A 90 2.98 -14.38 -26.01
N GLN A 91 3.25 -13.31 -26.77
CA GLN A 91 4.61 -12.96 -27.14
C GLN A 91 5.38 -12.40 -25.95
N ILE A 92 4.74 -11.58 -25.10
CA ILE A 92 5.32 -11.14 -23.83
C ILE A 92 5.66 -12.38 -22.98
N SER A 93 4.75 -13.34 -22.86
CA SER A 93 4.98 -14.56 -22.07
C SER A 93 6.14 -15.41 -22.61
N ALA A 94 6.29 -15.51 -23.93
CA ALA A 94 7.40 -16.20 -24.57
C ALA A 94 8.74 -15.51 -24.25
N ASP A 95 8.80 -14.18 -24.34
CA ASP A 95 10.01 -13.42 -24.01
C ASP A 95 10.37 -13.53 -22.53
N LEU A 96 9.37 -13.46 -21.65
CA LEU A 96 9.57 -13.63 -20.22
C LEU A 96 10.13 -15.02 -19.89
N LYS A 97 9.64 -16.06 -20.58
CA LYS A 97 10.19 -17.41 -20.44
C LYS A 97 11.62 -17.50 -20.95
N ALA A 98 11.92 -16.95 -22.13
CA ALA A 98 13.28 -16.93 -22.67
C ALA A 98 14.25 -16.18 -21.74
N ALA A 99 13.81 -15.06 -21.16
CA ALA A 99 14.59 -14.32 -20.18
C ALA A 99 14.82 -15.14 -18.90
N GLU A 100 13.79 -15.81 -18.37
CA GLU A 100 13.91 -16.69 -17.19
C GLU A 100 14.88 -17.84 -17.44
N ASP A 101 14.75 -18.54 -18.58
CA ASP A 101 15.62 -19.66 -18.97
C ASP A 101 17.10 -19.22 -19.14
N SER A 102 17.33 -17.95 -19.48
CA SER A 102 18.67 -17.39 -19.67
C SER A 102 19.38 -17.02 -18.36
N LYS A 103 18.67 -17.00 -17.22
CA LYS A 103 19.22 -16.55 -15.94
C LYS A 103 20.24 -17.54 -15.40
N ARG A 104 21.35 -16.99 -14.93
CA ARG A 104 22.40 -17.74 -14.23
C ARG A 104 22.37 -17.41 -12.75
N ILE A 105 21.56 -18.15 -12.01
CA ILE A 105 21.48 -18.04 -10.55
C ILE A 105 22.61 -18.88 -9.95
N PRO A 106 23.45 -18.31 -9.05
CA PRO A 106 24.48 -19.09 -8.39
C PRO A 106 23.92 -20.29 -7.62
N GLU A 107 24.60 -21.44 -7.71
CA GLU A 107 24.13 -22.70 -7.10
C GLU A 107 23.87 -22.56 -5.59
N TYR A 108 24.65 -21.74 -4.88
CA TYR A 108 24.44 -21.51 -3.46
C TYR A 108 23.08 -20.88 -3.16
N VAL A 109 22.59 -19.95 -3.99
CA VAL A 109 21.29 -19.29 -3.84
C VAL A 109 20.17 -20.31 -4.01
N LYS A 110 20.26 -21.14 -5.05
CA LYS A 110 19.31 -22.22 -5.31
C LYS A 110 19.25 -23.18 -4.11
N SER A 111 20.41 -23.62 -3.63
CA SER A 111 20.50 -24.53 -2.49
C SER A 111 19.89 -23.95 -1.20
N VAL A 112 20.00 -22.64 -0.98
CA VAL A 112 19.38 -21.97 0.17
C VAL A 112 17.86 -21.97 0.04
N ARG A 113 17.34 -21.65 -1.15
CA ARG A 113 15.88 -21.63 -1.41
C ARG A 113 15.25 -23.02 -1.23
N GLU A 114 15.94 -24.08 -1.69
CA GLU A 114 15.46 -25.47 -1.58
C GLU A 114 15.49 -26.00 -0.13
N LYS A 115 16.37 -25.45 0.72
CA LYS A 115 16.44 -25.81 2.15
C LYS A 115 15.35 -25.15 2.99
N LEU A 116 14.66 -24.13 2.49
CA LEU A 116 13.59 -23.46 3.25
C LEU A 116 12.41 -24.41 3.47
N PRO A 117 11.80 -24.44 4.67
CA PRO A 117 10.69 -25.36 4.96
C PRO A 117 9.50 -25.25 3.98
N VAL A 118 9.21 -24.03 3.48
CA VAL A 118 8.13 -23.79 2.51
C VAL A 118 8.37 -24.50 1.16
N TYR A 119 9.62 -24.80 0.80
CA TYR A 119 9.94 -25.47 -0.46
C TYR A 119 9.30 -26.85 -0.56
N LYS A 120 9.23 -27.59 0.56
CA LYS A 120 8.64 -28.93 0.64
C LYS A 120 7.17 -28.98 0.22
N ILE A 121 6.46 -27.86 0.37
CA ILE A 121 5.03 -27.71 0.04
C ILE A 121 4.82 -26.78 -1.16
N LYS A 122 5.86 -26.52 -1.97
CA LYS A 122 5.79 -25.63 -3.14
C LYS A 122 4.62 -26.00 -4.07
N ASN A 123 4.53 -27.27 -4.44
CA ASN A 123 3.50 -27.74 -5.37
C ASN A 123 2.10 -27.67 -4.75
N ASP A 124 1.98 -27.96 -3.44
CA ASP A 124 0.70 -27.86 -2.73
C ASP A 124 0.21 -26.41 -2.69
N ILE A 125 1.10 -25.45 -2.47
CA ILE A 125 0.79 -24.01 -2.51
C ILE A 125 0.30 -23.61 -3.90
N ILE A 126 1.04 -23.99 -4.96
CA ILE A 126 0.68 -23.67 -6.35
C ILE A 126 -0.72 -24.23 -6.67
N ASN A 127 -0.97 -25.49 -6.32
CA ASN A 127 -2.25 -26.14 -6.57
C ASN A 127 -3.38 -25.52 -5.75
N ALA A 128 -3.14 -25.20 -4.47
CA ALA A 128 -4.13 -24.57 -3.62
C ALA A 128 -4.54 -23.20 -4.16
N VAL A 129 -3.58 -22.35 -4.54
CA VAL A 129 -3.84 -21.02 -5.11
C VAL A 129 -4.55 -21.11 -6.46
N LYS A 130 -4.17 -22.09 -7.30
CA LYS A 130 -4.82 -22.30 -8.61
C LYS A 130 -6.30 -22.67 -8.48
N ASN A 131 -6.65 -23.46 -7.46
CA ASN A 131 -7.99 -24.03 -7.32
C ASN A 131 -8.91 -23.23 -6.38
N ASN A 132 -8.37 -22.24 -5.64
CA ASN A 132 -9.13 -21.50 -4.64
C ASN A 132 -8.89 -19.99 -4.78
N PRO A 133 -9.96 -19.17 -4.84
CA PRO A 133 -9.83 -17.71 -4.84
C PRO A 133 -9.11 -17.17 -3.60
N VAL A 134 -9.21 -17.88 -2.47
CA VAL A 134 -8.57 -17.53 -1.20
C VAL A 134 -7.84 -18.75 -0.64
N THR A 135 -6.57 -18.60 -0.30
CA THR A 135 -5.74 -19.64 0.30
C THR A 135 -5.02 -19.10 1.53
N LEU A 136 -5.10 -19.82 2.66
CA LEU A 136 -4.38 -19.48 3.89
C LEU A 136 -3.10 -20.31 4.01
N ILE A 137 -1.95 -19.65 4.01
CA ILE A 137 -0.65 -20.30 4.19
C ILE A 137 -0.14 -20.03 5.61
N LYS A 138 -0.25 -21.02 6.49
CA LYS A 138 0.29 -20.97 7.86
C LYS A 138 1.69 -21.58 7.91
N GLY A 139 2.63 -20.91 8.56
CA GLY A 139 3.97 -21.45 8.81
C GLY A 139 4.75 -20.60 9.81
N ALA A 140 5.75 -21.18 10.46
CA ALA A 140 6.58 -20.49 11.44
C ALA A 140 7.35 -19.29 10.85
N THR A 141 7.84 -18.39 11.70
CA THR A 141 8.77 -17.33 11.28
C THR A 141 10.03 -17.95 10.67
N GLY A 142 10.56 -17.33 9.60
CA GLY A 142 11.76 -17.84 8.91
C GLY A 142 11.53 -19.04 7.99
N CYS A 143 10.29 -19.54 7.85
CA CYS A 143 10.04 -20.70 6.97
C CYS A 143 10.08 -20.37 5.45
N GLY A 144 10.22 -19.09 5.08
CA GLY A 144 10.36 -18.65 3.69
C GLY A 144 9.07 -18.11 3.02
N LYS A 145 7.96 -17.93 3.74
CA LYS A 145 6.67 -17.50 3.14
C LYS A 145 6.79 -16.21 2.31
N SER A 146 7.24 -15.12 2.93
CA SER A 146 7.26 -13.80 2.31
C SER A 146 8.27 -13.68 1.16
N THR A 147 9.32 -14.50 1.15
CA THR A 147 10.31 -14.49 0.06
C THR A 147 9.93 -15.45 -1.06
N GLN A 148 9.37 -16.62 -0.77
CA GLN A 148 9.27 -17.68 -1.77
C GLN A 148 7.89 -17.83 -2.45
N VAL A 149 6.78 -17.54 -1.77
CA VAL A 149 5.44 -17.90 -2.29
C VAL A 149 5.15 -17.18 -3.61
N CYS A 150 5.34 -15.87 -3.67
CA CYS A 150 5.13 -15.10 -4.91
C CYS A 150 6.11 -15.51 -6.00
N GLN A 151 7.36 -15.86 -5.66
CA GLN A 151 8.33 -16.38 -6.63
C GLN A 151 7.87 -17.70 -7.25
N TYR A 152 7.37 -18.65 -6.44
CA TYR A 152 6.89 -19.93 -6.95
C TYR A 152 5.70 -19.77 -7.90
N LEU A 153 4.78 -18.85 -7.58
CA LEU A 153 3.64 -18.55 -8.46
C LEU A 153 4.10 -17.85 -9.75
N LEU A 154 4.99 -16.88 -9.66
CA LEU A 154 5.57 -16.21 -10.84
C LEU A 154 6.27 -17.22 -11.75
N GLU A 155 7.17 -18.04 -11.18
CA GLU A 155 7.89 -19.09 -11.89
C GLU A 155 6.91 -20.07 -12.57
N GLU A 156 5.86 -20.51 -11.89
CA GLU A 156 4.85 -21.42 -12.48
C GLU A 156 4.15 -20.79 -13.70
N PHE A 157 3.78 -19.51 -13.61
CA PHE A 157 3.16 -18.81 -14.73
C PHE A 157 4.14 -18.63 -15.89
N ILE A 158 5.41 -18.29 -15.62
CA ILE A 158 6.44 -18.16 -16.66
C ILE A 158 6.70 -19.51 -17.34
N HIS A 159 6.95 -20.59 -16.58
CA HIS A 159 7.26 -21.90 -17.14
C HIS A 159 6.07 -22.52 -17.89
N SER A 160 4.83 -22.17 -17.52
CA SER A 160 3.62 -22.57 -18.26
C SER A 160 3.30 -21.69 -19.48
N GLY A 161 4.20 -20.77 -19.87
CA GLY A 161 4.01 -19.89 -21.03
C GLY A 161 2.94 -18.82 -20.82
N ARG A 162 2.62 -18.52 -19.57
CA ARG A 162 1.61 -17.53 -19.15
C ARG A 162 2.19 -16.42 -18.29
N GLY A 163 3.50 -16.15 -18.40
CA GLY A 163 4.19 -15.16 -17.56
C GLY A 163 3.54 -13.78 -17.59
N ALA A 164 3.00 -13.34 -18.73
CA ALA A 164 2.34 -12.06 -18.85
C ALA A 164 0.99 -11.97 -18.10
N TYR A 165 0.42 -13.13 -17.76
CA TYR A 165 -0.85 -13.24 -17.06
C TYR A 165 -0.70 -13.20 -15.53
N PHE A 166 0.52 -13.00 -15.03
CA PHE A 166 0.80 -12.95 -13.61
C PHE A 166 1.23 -11.53 -13.19
N ASN A 167 0.59 -11.00 -12.15
CA ASN A 167 1.08 -9.88 -11.37
C ASN A 167 0.63 -10.09 -9.93
N ALA A 168 1.49 -9.79 -8.95
CA ALA A 168 1.16 -9.95 -7.54
C ALA A 168 1.57 -8.74 -6.71
N PHE A 169 0.72 -8.40 -5.74
CA PHE A 169 1.08 -7.52 -4.64
C PHE A 169 1.41 -8.35 -3.40
N CYS A 170 2.50 -8.04 -2.72
CA CYS A 170 2.86 -8.63 -1.44
C CYS A 170 2.91 -7.52 -0.38
N SER A 171 1.83 -7.37 0.40
CA SER A 171 1.77 -6.35 1.43
C SER A 171 2.61 -6.72 2.66
N GLN A 172 3.26 -5.72 3.25
CA GLN A 172 4.03 -5.83 4.47
C GLN A 172 3.60 -4.76 5.48
N PRO A 173 3.52 -5.07 6.78
CA PRO A 173 3.06 -4.10 7.78
C PRO A 173 4.05 -2.96 8.04
N ARG A 174 5.29 -3.06 7.53
CA ARG A 174 6.37 -2.10 7.78
C ARG A 174 7.08 -1.78 6.47
N ARG A 175 7.38 -0.49 6.26
CA ARG A 175 8.11 0.02 5.08
C ARG A 175 9.45 -0.70 4.88
N ILE A 176 10.25 -0.83 5.94
CA ILE A 176 11.54 -1.52 5.88
C ILE A 176 11.40 -2.99 5.45
N SER A 177 10.31 -3.66 5.82
CA SER A 177 10.05 -5.03 5.39
C SER A 177 9.73 -5.12 3.91
N ALA A 178 8.92 -4.20 3.36
CA ALA A 178 8.64 -4.17 1.93
C ALA A 178 9.92 -3.96 1.10
N ILE A 179 10.75 -2.98 1.48
CA ILE A 179 12.01 -2.65 0.79
C ILE A 179 12.98 -3.84 0.85
N THR A 180 13.32 -4.30 2.05
CA THR A 180 14.34 -5.36 2.23
C THR A 180 13.92 -6.71 1.66
N LEU A 181 12.62 -7.04 1.68
CA LEU A 181 12.12 -8.26 1.04
C LEU A 181 12.18 -8.15 -0.49
N ALA A 182 11.85 -7.00 -1.07
CA ALA A 182 11.98 -6.80 -2.50
C ALA A 182 13.44 -6.92 -2.96
N GLU A 183 14.36 -6.26 -2.25
CA GLU A 183 15.81 -6.35 -2.52
C GLU A 183 16.30 -7.80 -2.44
N ARG A 184 15.93 -8.50 -1.37
CA ARG A 184 16.29 -9.90 -1.17
C ARG A 184 15.75 -10.81 -2.27
N VAL A 185 14.50 -10.62 -2.67
CA VAL A 185 13.87 -11.44 -3.70
C VAL A 185 14.45 -11.14 -5.08
N ALA A 186 14.82 -9.89 -5.38
CA ALA A 186 15.55 -9.55 -6.60
C ALA A 186 16.93 -10.23 -6.63
N GLU A 187 17.68 -10.19 -5.52
CA GLU A 187 18.97 -10.88 -5.38
C GLU A 187 18.83 -12.40 -5.58
N GLU A 188 17.83 -13.03 -4.97
CA GLU A 188 17.55 -14.47 -5.11
C GLU A 188 17.22 -14.89 -6.55
N ARG A 189 16.74 -13.95 -7.38
CA ARG A 189 16.43 -14.15 -8.79
C ARG A 189 17.58 -13.75 -9.72
N GLY A 190 18.69 -13.22 -9.17
CA GLY A 190 19.81 -12.71 -9.96
C GLY A 190 19.45 -11.47 -10.78
N GLU A 191 18.50 -10.67 -10.28
CA GLU A 191 17.96 -9.50 -10.96
C GLU A 191 18.27 -8.22 -10.17
N GLN A 192 18.11 -7.08 -10.84
CA GLN A 192 18.00 -5.79 -10.15
C GLN A 192 16.53 -5.49 -9.83
N LEU A 193 16.30 -4.70 -8.79
CA LEU A 193 14.98 -4.12 -8.55
C LEU A 193 14.51 -3.36 -9.80
N GLY A 194 13.24 -3.53 -10.14
CA GLY A 194 12.63 -2.95 -11.34
C GLY A 194 12.49 -3.92 -12.52
N ASP A 195 13.16 -5.08 -12.50
CA ASP A 195 12.85 -6.17 -13.44
C ASP A 195 11.57 -6.90 -13.01
N SER A 196 11.64 -8.14 -12.51
CA SER A 196 10.42 -8.84 -12.08
C SER A 196 9.98 -8.50 -10.66
N VAL A 197 10.81 -7.78 -9.89
CA VAL A 197 10.56 -7.48 -8.47
C VAL A 197 10.70 -5.99 -8.23
N GLY A 198 9.78 -5.41 -7.48
CA GLY A 198 9.83 -4.02 -7.07
C GLY A 198 9.18 -3.78 -5.72
N PHE A 199 9.22 -2.54 -5.27
CA PHE A 199 8.53 -2.10 -4.05
C PHE A 199 7.89 -0.73 -4.23
N ALA A 200 6.87 -0.43 -3.43
CA ALA A 200 6.30 0.90 -3.31
C ALA A 200 5.92 1.19 -1.86
N VAL A 201 6.58 2.19 -1.26
CA VAL A 201 6.26 2.72 0.06
C VAL A 201 6.03 4.22 -0.04
N ARG A 202 5.53 4.85 1.03
CA ARG A 202 5.37 6.30 1.03
C ARG A 202 6.70 7.00 0.71
N PHE A 203 6.67 7.84 -0.32
CA PHE A 203 7.77 8.65 -0.85
C PHE A 203 8.88 7.91 -1.62
N GLU A 204 8.80 6.60 -1.79
CA GLU A 204 9.85 5.84 -2.47
C GLU A 204 9.25 4.62 -3.17
N ALA A 205 9.52 4.45 -4.47
CA ALA A 205 9.03 3.32 -5.23
C ALA A 205 9.96 2.98 -6.39
N ILE A 206 10.15 1.68 -6.61
CA ILE A 206 10.75 1.10 -7.80
C ILE A 206 9.75 0.07 -8.32
N SER A 207 9.04 0.41 -9.40
CA SER A 207 8.03 -0.50 -9.97
C SER A 207 8.71 -1.63 -10.75
N PRO A 208 8.25 -2.89 -10.62
CA PRO A 208 8.67 -3.94 -11.53
C PRO A 208 8.12 -3.65 -12.94
N ARG A 209 8.58 -4.43 -13.92
CA ARG A 209 8.05 -4.44 -15.27
C ARG A 209 6.52 -4.65 -15.28
N PRO A 210 5.78 -4.18 -16.31
CA PRO A 210 4.31 -4.15 -16.28
C PRO A 210 3.61 -5.52 -16.19
N TYR A 211 4.27 -6.59 -16.65
CA TYR A 211 3.73 -7.96 -16.67
C TYR A 211 4.71 -8.97 -16.09
N GLY A 212 4.21 -10.00 -15.41
CA GLY A 212 5.06 -11.02 -14.81
C GLY A 212 5.93 -10.43 -13.70
N GLY A 213 5.33 -9.58 -12.85
CA GLY A 213 6.01 -8.84 -11.79
C GLY A 213 5.40 -9.03 -10.40
N VAL A 214 6.22 -8.81 -9.38
CA VAL A 214 5.83 -8.82 -7.96
C VAL A 214 6.17 -7.47 -7.35
N MET A 215 5.17 -6.80 -6.78
CA MET A 215 5.34 -5.54 -6.07
C MET A 215 5.15 -5.73 -4.56
N PHE A 216 6.17 -5.42 -3.78
CA PHE A 216 6.07 -5.33 -2.33
C PHE A 216 5.54 -3.96 -1.92
N VAL A 217 4.54 -3.91 -1.03
CA VAL A 217 3.90 -2.65 -0.59
C VAL A 217 3.80 -2.54 0.92
#